data_AF-A0A435FK19-F1
#
_entry.id   AF-A0A435FK19-F1
#
_cell.length_a   1.000
_cell.length_b   1.000
_cell.length_c   1.000
_cell.angle_alpha   90.00
_cell.angle_beta   90.00
_cell.angle_gamma   90.00
#
_symmetry.space_group_name_H-M   'P 1'
#
loop_
_entity.id
_entity.type
_entity.pdbx_description
1 polymer ?
#
loop_
_entity_poly.entity_id
_entity_poly.type
_entity_poly.pdbx_seq_one_letter_code
_entity_poly.pdbx_strand_id
1 'polypeptide(L)'
;EGMVSKRPDSVYRSGDTEAWLKTKCYEEVDFEVAGVQLKPGSAPLALMATRDAERRYVGSAHIALNKAMRERLWAKVQEGKGTPPKGADKPDAEWIKPGLVGRVKTLKREDKLRHATLQAIREAKS
;
A
#
# COMPACT_ATOMS: atom_id res chain seq x y z
N GLU A 1 -1.17 -4.93 -22.17
CA GLU A 1 -1.99 -4.59 -23.35
C GLU A 1 -3.07 -3.60 -22.94
N GLY A 2 -3.09 -2.40 -23.55
CA GLY A 2 -4.10 -1.37 -23.30
C GLY A 2 -4.79 -1.05 -24.60
N MET A 3 -6.11 -1.19 -24.63
CA MET A 3 -6.92 -0.98 -25.83
C MET A 3 -6.96 0.51 -26.20
N VAL A 4 -6.58 0.83 -27.43
CA VAL A 4 -6.74 2.16 -28.04
C VAL A 4 -7.87 2.04 -29.06
N SER A 5 -9.04 2.58 -28.74
CA SER A 5 -10.10 2.75 -29.75
C SER A 5 -9.88 4.08 -30.49
N LYS A 6 -9.36 4.01 -31.71
CA LYS A 6 -9.43 5.13 -32.66
C LYS A 6 -10.76 5.04 -33.41
N ARG A 7 -11.50 6.16 -33.48
CA ARG A 7 -12.59 6.33 -34.44
C ARG A 7 -11.97 6.49 -35.85
N PRO A 8 -12.54 5.86 -36.91
CA PRO A 8 -11.86 5.76 -38.21
C PRO A 8 -11.78 7.05 -39.05
N ASP A 9 -12.46 8.14 -38.70
CA ASP A 9 -12.54 9.34 -39.56
C ASP A 9 -12.17 10.65 -38.86
N SER A 10 -10.92 10.80 -38.38
CA SER A 10 -10.45 12.12 -37.99
C SER A 10 -8.99 12.37 -38.36
N VAL A 11 -8.80 13.41 -39.17
CA VAL A 11 -7.53 13.93 -39.67
C VAL A 11 -6.60 14.31 -38.51
N TYR A 12 -5.36 13.81 -38.57
CA TYR A 12 -4.33 14.07 -37.57
C TYR A 12 -3.83 15.51 -37.66
N ARG A 13 -4.03 16.32 -36.61
CA ARG A 13 -3.38 17.62 -36.42
C ARG A 13 -2.38 17.52 -35.27
N SER A 14 -1.10 17.70 -35.58
CA SER A 14 -0.06 17.93 -34.58
C SER A 14 -0.24 19.35 -34.00
N GLY A 15 -0.85 19.43 -32.84
CA GLY A 15 -0.81 20.58 -31.95
C GLY A 15 -0.41 20.08 -30.58
N ASP A 16 0.48 20.81 -29.91
CA ASP A 16 0.86 20.56 -28.52
C ASP A 16 -0.43 20.53 -27.69
N THR A 17 -0.86 19.32 -27.34
CA THR A 17 -2.07 19.14 -26.57
C THR A 17 -1.63 18.50 -25.28
N GLU A 18 -2.01 19.13 -24.16
CA GLU A 18 -2.01 18.61 -22.79
C GLU A 18 -2.91 17.36 -22.65
N ALA A 19 -2.93 16.48 -23.66
CA ALA A 19 -3.78 15.30 -23.82
C ALA A 19 -3.20 14.06 -23.12
N TRP A 20 -2.39 14.27 -22.09
CA TRP A 20 -2.04 13.23 -21.13
C TRP A 20 -2.39 13.69 -19.73
N LEU A 21 -3.65 14.09 -19.52
CA LEU A 21 -4.22 14.09 -18.18
C LEU A 21 -4.43 12.63 -17.75
N LYS A 22 -3.34 11.95 -17.37
CA LYS A 22 -3.41 10.69 -16.61
C LYS A 22 -4.07 11.02 -15.28
N THR A 23 -5.40 11.08 -15.26
CA THR A 23 -6.18 11.20 -14.03
C THR A 23 -6.04 9.87 -13.31
N LYS A 24 -4.95 9.73 -12.56
CA LYS A 24 -4.71 8.61 -11.67
C LYS A 24 -5.77 8.70 -10.57
N CYS A 25 -6.80 7.87 -10.63
CA CYS A 25 -7.77 7.75 -9.55
C CYS A 25 -7.06 7.07 -8.38
N TYR A 26 -6.64 7.86 -7.39
CA TYR A 26 -6.15 7.32 -6.12
C TYR A 26 -7.36 6.98 -5.25
N GLU A 27 -7.29 5.87 -4.53
CA GLU A 27 -8.23 5.52 -3.47
C GLU A 27 -7.51 5.45 -2.12
N GLU A 28 -8.23 5.79 -1.06
CA GLU A 28 -7.78 5.65 0.32
C GLU A 28 -8.56 4.52 0.98
N VAL A 29 -7.85 3.47 1.37
CA VAL A 29 -8.44 2.26 1.94
C VAL A 29 -7.73 1.91 3.24
N ASP A 30 -8.49 1.45 4.22
CA ASP A 30 -7.95 0.99 5.49
C ASP A 30 -7.60 -0.50 5.44
N PHE A 31 -6.35 -0.83 5.72
CA PHE A 31 -5.86 -2.20 5.82
C PHE A 31 -5.26 -2.45 7.20
N GLU A 32 -5.13 -3.72 7.59
CA GLU A 32 -4.33 -4.07 8.76
C GLU A 32 -2.85 -3.89 8.43
N VAL A 33 -2.08 -3.28 9.34
CA VAL A 33 -0.62 -3.30 9.27
C VAL A 33 -0.15 -4.61 9.89
N ALA A 34 0.31 -5.53 9.06
CA ALA A 34 0.75 -6.85 9.51
C ALA A 34 2.22 -6.85 9.99
N GLY A 35 3.03 -5.93 9.46
CA GLY A 35 4.45 -5.85 9.80
C GLY A 35 5.18 -4.80 8.99
N VAL A 36 6.50 -4.79 9.10
CA VAL A 36 7.39 -3.99 8.26
C VAL A 36 8.43 -4.88 7.59
N GLN A 37 8.72 -4.61 6.32
CA GLN A 37 9.82 -5.24 5.60
C GLN A 37 11.04 -4.32 5.64
N LEU A 38 12.15 -4.86 6.15
CA LEU A 38 13.42 -4.17 6.25
C LEU A 38 14.40 -4.82 5.28
N LYS A 39 14.66 -4.16 4.16
CA LYS A 39 15.69 -4.61 3.23
C LYS A 39 16.97 -3.81 3.43
N PRO A 40 18.15 -4.45 3.55
CA PRO A 40 19.41 -3.73 3.65
C PRO A 40 19.59 -2.82 2.42
N GLY A 41 19.87 -1.54 2.67
CA GLY A 41 20.04 -0.53 1.61
C GLY A 41 18.75 0.02 1.01
N SER A 42 17.56 -0.33 1.52
CA SER A 42 16.27 0.20 1.06
C SER A 42 15.45 0.79 2.20
N ALA A 43 14.55 1.72 1.86
CA ALA A 43 13.61 2.28 2.83
C ALA A 43 12.66 1.19 3.36
N PRO A 44 12.25 1.27 4.64
CA PRO A 44 11.32 0.31 5.23
C PRO A 44 9.95 0.41 4.56
N LEU A 45 9.33 -0.75 4.32
CA LEU A 45 7.99 -0.86 3.73
C LEU A 45 7.03 -1.43 4.77
N ALA A 46 5.82 -0.90 4.86
CA ALA A 46 4.75 -1.51 5.65
C ALA A 46 4.13 -2.66 4.87
N LEU A 47 3.95 -3.81 5.51
CA LEU A 47 3.26 -4.96 4.95
C LEU A 47 1.80 -4.88 5.37
N MET A 48 0.91 -4.84 4.39
CA MET A 48 -0.51 -4.65 4.59
C MET A 48 -1.26 -5.97 4.42
N ALA A 49 -2.26 -6.19 5.27
CA ALA A 49 -3.16 -7.33 5.21
C ALA A 49 -4.63 -6.89 5.20
N THR A 50 -5.51 -7.75 4.72
CA THR A 50 -6.95 -7.58 4.86
C THR A 50 -7.32 -7.55 6.35
N ARG A 51 -8.33 -6.77 6.70
CA ARG A 51 -8.87 -6.69 8.07
C ARG A 51 -9.82 -7.85 8.44
N ASP A 52 -10.08 -8.74 7.50
CA ASP A 52 -10.88 -9.94 7.71
C ASP A 52 -10.14 -10.97 8.57
N ALA A 53 -10.88 -11.92 9.16
CA ALA A 53 -10.34 -13.01 9.97
C ALA A 53 -9.24 -13.82 9.26
N GLU A 54 -9.27 -13.91 7.91
CA GLU A 54 -8.25 -14.62 7.14
C GLU A 54 -6.89 -13.89 7.06
N ARG A 55 -6.83 -12.59 7.40
CA ARG A 55 -5.60 -11.76 7.35
C ARG A 55 -4.75 -12.04 6.10
N ARG A 56 -5.32 -11.85 4.91
CA ARG A 56 -4.64 -12.08 3.62
C ARG A 56 -3.69 -10.94 3.30
N TYR A 57 -2.49 -11.25 2.85
CA TYR A 57 -1.53 -10.23 2.42
C TYR A 57 -1.99 -9.53 1.14
N VAL A 58 -2.10 -8.19 1.17
CA VAL A 58 -2.58 -7.39 0.03
C VAL A 58 -1.46 -6.61 -0.66
N GLY A 59 -0.29 -6.52 -0.04
CA GLY A 59 0.90 -5.90 -0.63
C GLY A 59 1.68 -5.02 0.34
N SER A 60 2.69 -4.33 -0.18
CA SER A 60 3.57 -3.45 0.59
C SER A 60 3.29 -1.99 0.29
N ALA A 61 3.31 -1.15 1.32
CA ALA A 61 3.11 0.29 1.22
C ALA A 61 4.35 1.05 1.71
N HIS A 62 4.67 2.16 1.06
CA HIS A 62 5.70 3.09 1.53
C HIS A 62 5.23 3.79 2.81
N ILE A 63 6.10 3.88 3.81
CA ILE A 63 5.76 4.50 5.10
C ILE A 63 5.90 6.02 4.97
N ALA A 64 4.81 6.74 4.72
CA ALA A 64 4.75 8.20 4.71
C ALA A 64 4.07 8.73 5.98
N LEU A 65 4.51 8.23 7.13
CA LEU A 65 4.01 8.61 8.44
C LEU A 65 4.80 9.79 9.00
N ASN A 66 4.15 10.62 9.81
CA ASN A 66 4.84 11.61 10.63
C ASN A 66 5.73 10.93 11.68
N LYS A 67 6.66 11.69 12.29
CA LYS A 67 7.63 11.16 13.26
C LYS A 67 6.95 10.38 14.41
N ALA A 68 5.93 10.97 15.02
CA ALA A 68 5.23 10.36 16.16
C ALA A 68 4.53 9.03 15.79
N MET A 69 3.88 8.96 14.63
CA MET A 69 3.27 7.73 14.12
C MET A 69 4.32 6.69 13.76
N ARG A 70 5.45 7.10 13.18
CA ARG A 70 6.55 6.20 12.86
C ARG A 70 7.15 5.59 14.12
N GLU A 71 7.36 6.36 15.18
CA GLU A 71 7.84 5.87 16.48
C GLU A 71 6.87 4.85 17.09
N ARG A 72 5.55 5.10 17.00
CA ARG A 72 4.53 4.13 17.44
C ARG A 72 4.57 2.82 16.63
N LEU A 73 4.73 2.91 15.32
CA LEU A 73 4.89 1.72 14.47
C LEU A 73 6.12 0.94 14.91
N TRP A 74 7.26 1.60 15.10
CA TRP A 74 8.50 0.95 15.53
C TRP A 74 8.40 0.32 16.92
N ALA A 75 7.69 0.94 17.86
CA ALA A 75 7.44 0.32 19.16
C ALA A 75 6.68 -1.01 19.01
N LYS A 76 5.70 -1.09 18.10
CA LYS A 76 4.98 -2.34 17.80
C LYS A 76 5.83 -3.37 17.06
N VAL A 77 6.74 -2.91 16.20
CA VAL A 77 7.74 -3.75 15.52
C VAL A 77 8.69 -4.37 16.54
N GLN A 78 9.22 -3.58 17.47
CA GLN A 78 10.11 -4.05 18.55
C GLN A 78 9.41 -5.00 19.54
N GLU A 79 8.10 -4.85 19.76
CA GLU A 79 7.32 -5.78 20.58
C GLU A 79 7.32 -7.21 19.99
N GLY A 80 7.47 -7.33 18.65
CA GLY A 80 8.02 -8.53 17.98
C GLY A 80 7.27 -9.85 18.24
N LYS A 81 5.93 -9.86 18.13
CA LYS A 81 5.09 -11.04 18.43
C LYS A 81 3.97 -11.28 17.41
N GLY A 82 4.13 -10.80 16.17
CA GLY A 82 3.13 -10.95 15.13
C GLY A 82 3.15 -12.31 14.44
N THR A 83 1.97 -12.84 14.11
CA THR A 83 1.84 -13.95 13.16
C THR A 83 1.81 -13.41 11.73
N PRO A 84 2.57 -14.00 10.78
CA PRO A 84 2.53 -13.59 9.38
C PRO A 84 1.12 -13.76 8.80
N PRO A 85 0.67 -12.83 7.94
CA PRO A 85 -0.59 -12.95 7.23
C PRO A 85 -0.54 -14.07 6.18
N LYS A 86 -1.70 -14.60 5.81
CA LYS A 86 -1.83 -15.65 4.81
C LYS A 86 -1.30 -15.17 3.46
N GLY A 87 -0.35 -15.90 2.89
CA GLY A 87 0.26 -15.59 1.59
C GLY A 87 1.41 -14.57 1.64
N ALA A 88 1.90 -14.18 2.82
CA ALA A 88 3.14 -13.43 2.93
C ALA A 88 4.34 -14.34 3.20
N ASP A 89 5.09 -14.64 2.14
CA ASP A 89 6.41 -15.28 2.24
C ASP A 89 7.50 -14.19 2.12
N LYS A 90 7.92 -13.66 3.28
CA LYS A 90 8.90 -12.58 3.35
C LYS A 90 9.90 -12.86 4.49
N PRO A 91 11.13 -13.29 4.18
CA PRO A 91 12.12 -13.60 5.21
C PRO A 91 12.62 -12.35 5.95
N ASP A 92 12.67 -11.19 5.29
CA ASP A 92 13.12 -9.91 5.89
C ASP A 92 11.96 -9.09 6.49
N ALA A 93 10.90 -9.75 6.96
CA ALA A 93 9.72 -9.10 7.51
C ALA A 93 9.65 -9.23 9.03
N GLU A 94 9.54 -8.08 9.69
CA GLU A 94 9.27 -7.98 11.11
C GLU A 94 7.75 -7.90 11.33
N TRP A 95 7.17 -8.97 11.85
CA TRP A 95 5.72 -9.09 12.06
C TRP A 95 5.28 -8.46 13.37
N ILE A 96 4.18 -7.72 13.32
CA ILE A 96 3.57 -7.08 14.49
C ILE A 96 2.27 -7.77 14.90
N LYS A 97 1.90 -7.61 16.18
CA LYS A 97 0.63 -8.12 16.69
C LYS A 97 -0.54 -7.50 15.89
N PRO A 98 -1.56 -8.29 15.50
CA PRO A 98 -2.76 -7.74 14.89
C PRO A 98 -3.43 -6.71 15.80
N GLY A 99 -4.12 -5.74 15.20
CA GLY A 99 -4.76 -4.63 15.91
C GLY A 99 -4.24 -3.25 15.54
N LEU A 100 -3.35 -3.13 14.55
CA LEU A 100 -2.98 -1.84 13.97
C LEU A 100 -3.62 -1.69 12.58
N VAL A 101 -4.34 -0.59 12.35
CA VAL A 101 -4.98 -0.27 11.08
C VAL A 101 -4.25 0.90 10.43
N GLY A 102 -3.84 0.69 9.18
CA GLY A 102 -3.16 1.68 8.35
C GLY A 102 -4.07 2.22 7.25
N ARG A 103 -4.16 3.54 7.13
CA ARG A 103 -4.79 4.21 5.99
C ARG A 103 -3.81 4.26 4.83
N VAL A 104 -4.14 3.59 3.75
CA VAL A 104 -3.28 3.45 2.57
C VAL A 104 -3.89 4.18 1.39
N LYS A 105 -3.09 5.01 0.74
CA LYS A 105 -3.40 5.58 -0.57
C LYS A 105 -2.82 4.67 -1.65
N THR A 106 -3.65 4.17 -2.56
CA THR A 106 -3.24 3.31 -3.67
C THR A 106 -3.95 3.70 -4.97
N LEU A 107 -3.55 3.11 -6.09
CA LEU A 107 -4.17 3.35 -7.39
C LEU A 107 -5.39 2.43 -7.56
N LYS A 108 -6.53 3.03 -7.85
CA LYS A 108 -7.81 2.34 -8.03
C LYS A 108 -7.85 1.61 -9.36
N ARG A 109 -7.38 0.34 -9.39
CA ARG A 109 -7.61 -0.64 -10.49
C ARG A 109 -6.90 -2.01 -10.37
N GLU A 110 -6.18 -2.32 -9.29
CA GLU A 110 -5.43 -3.58 -9.19
C GLU A 110 -5.74 -4.35 -7.90
N ASP A 111 -5.85 -5.69 -8.00
CA ASP A 111 -6.14 -6.64 -6.91
C ASP A 111 -5.08 -6.66 -5.80
N LYS A 112 -3.88 -6.13 -6.09
CA LYS A 112 -2.76 -6.02 -5.16
C LYS A 112 -2.25 -4.59 -5.10
N LEU A 113 -1.82 -4.17 -3.91
CA LEU A 113 -1.30 -2.84 -3.67
C LEU A 113 -0.03 -2.57 -4.50
N ARG A 114 -0.15 -1.67 -5.49
CA ARG A 114 0.97 -1.13 -6.27
C ARG A 114 1.05 0.38 -6.07
N HIS A 115 2.25 0.91 -5.83
CA HIS A 115 2.46 2.32 -5.43
C HIS A 115 1.65 2.75 -4.19
N ALA A 116 1.42 1.81 -3.27
CA ALA A 116 0.70 2.09 -2.04
C ALA A 116 1.55 2.93 -1.09
N THR A 117 0.92 3.88 -0.42
CA THR A 117 1.54 4.73 0.58
C THR A 117 0.71 4.73 1.85
N LEU A 118 1.32 4.33 2.95
CA LEU A 118 0.74 4.37 4.29
C LEU A 118 0.77 5.82 4.80
N GLN A 119 -0.39 6.46 4.87
CA GLN A 119 -0.53 7.87 5.25
C GLN A 119 -0.79 8.05 6.75
N ALA A 120 -1.45 7.11 7.39
CA ALA A 120 -1.76 7.17 8.82
C ALA A 120 -1.87 5.78 9.42
N ILE A 121 -1.65 5.68 10.72
CA ILE A 121 -1.92 4.47 11.50
C ILE A 121 -2.82 4.82 12.69
N ARG A 122 -3.66 3.85 13.08
CA ARG A 122 -4.51 3.91 14.26
C ARG A 122 -4.65 2.52 14.85
N GLU A 123 -4.92 2.46 16.15
CA GLU A 123 -5.27 1.19 16.78
C GLU A 123 -6.67 0.77 16.33
N ALA A 124 -6.82 -0.50 16.00
CA ALA A 124 -8.12 -1.12 15.82
C ALA A 124 -8.82 -1.06 17.17
N LYS A 125 -9.82 -0.18 17.31
CA LYS A 125 -10.73 -0.27 18.44
C LYS A 125 -11.46 -1.62 18.31
N SER A 126 -11.36 -2.42 19.35
CA SER A 126 -12.07 -3.68 19.50
C SER A 126 -13.58 -3.48 19.50
#